data_AF-A0A3Q8FGG3-F1
#
_entry.id   AF-A0A3Q8FGG3-F1
#
_cell.length_a   1.000
_cell.length_b   1.000
_cell.length_c   1.000
_cell.angle_alpha   90.00
_cell.angle_beta   90.00
_cell.angle_gamma   90.00
#
_symmetry.space_group_name_H-M   'P 1'
#
loop_
_entity.id
_entity.type
_entity.pdbx_description
1 polymer ?
#
loop_
_entity_poly.entity_id
_entity_poly.type
_entity_poly.pdbx_seq_one_letter_code
_entity_poly.pdbx_strand_id
1 'polypeptide(L)'
;MAVRKFWSSRASSTLLGIALLLPSMSVEAGPAPAQVQTFEVLQPRQFAILRSHAQAFVSAKEYAGFALDTGEVPDAWFHIRYQGQAAMAVENTPAGLVISVPAGVDLLAPDVLWLRDEFRIWLEHDER
;
A
#
# COMPACT_ATOMS: atom_id res chain seq x y z
N MET A 1 62.64 -43.12 -30.22
CA MET A 1 63.51 -43.19 -29.02
C MET A 1 63.45 -41.82 -28.36
N ALA A 2 63.14 -41.59 -27.08
CA ALA A 2 63.22 -42.43 -25.90
C ALA A 2 62.12 -42.10 -24.87
N VAL A 3 61.85 -43.10 -24.05
CA VAL A 3 60.99 -43.16 -22.87
C VAL A 3 61.49 -42.24 -21.75
N ARG A 4 60.56 -41.67 -20.96
CA ARG A 4 60.63 -41.68 -19.48
C ARG A 4 59.26 -41.40 -18.83
N LYS A 5 58.94 -42.29 -17.88
CA LYS A 5 57.75 -42.39 -17.03
C LYS A 5 57.99 -41.70 -15.67
N PHE A 6 56.92 -41.66 -14.86
CA PHE A 6 56.82 -41.46 -13.38
C PHE A 6 56.80 -40.00 -12.90
N TRP A 7 56.01 -39.54 -11.92
CA TRP A 7 55.19 -40.18 -10.87
C TRP A 7 54.05 -39.20 -10.46
N SER A 8 52.96 -39.76 -9.90
CA SER A 8 51.75 -39.11 -9.36
C SER A 8 51.93 -38.04 -8.27
N SER A 9 50.88 -37.22 -8.09
CA SER A 9 50.34 -36.91 -6.77
C SER A 9 48.82 -36.81 -6.82
N ARG A 10 48.16 -37.70 -6.08
CA ARG A 10 46.74 -37.64 -5.73
C ARG A 10 46.54 -36.44 -4.81
N ALA A 11 45.63 -35.53 -5.17
CA ALA A 11 44.97 -34.68 -4.21
C ALA A 11 43.50 -35.11 -4.13
N SER A 12 43.21 -35.91 -3.12
CA SER A 12 41.85 -36.09 -2.61
C SER A 12 41.31 -34.72 -2.22
N SER A 13 40.20 -34.30 -2.83
CA SER A 13 39.33 -33.28 -2.26
C SER A 13 37.93 -33.87 -2.19
N THR A 14 37.66 -34.52 -1.07
CA THR A 14 36.31 -34.77 -0.58
C THR A 14 35.66 -33.41 -0.31
N LEU A 15 34.88 -32.91 -1.28
CA LEU A 15 33.92 -31.85 -1.02
C LEU A 15 32.78 -32.46 -0.21
N LEU A 16 32.87 -32.26 1.11
CA LEU A 16 31.80 -32.49 2.06
C LEU A 16 30.66 -31.54 1.68
N GLY A 17 29.65 -32.06 0.97
CA GLY A 17 28.43 -31.34 0.67
C GLY A 17 27.66 -31.07 1.97
N ILE A 18 27.81 -29.87 2.52
CA ILE A 18 26.96 -29.39 3.60
C ILE A 18 25.61 -29.05 2.97
N ALA A 19 24.69 -30.01 3.00
CA ALA A 19 23.28 -29.73 2.74
C ALA A 19 22.72 -28.91 3.92
N LEU A 20 22.71 -27.59 3.77
CA LEU A 20 21.99 -26.69 4.67
C LEU A 20 20.48 -26.91 4.47
N LEU A 21 19.91 -27.80 5.29
CA LEU A 21 18.48 -27.89 5.53
C LEU A 21 18.04 -26.62 6.26
N LEU A 22 17.66 -25.58 5.50
CA LEU A 22 16.94 -24.45 6.06
C LEU A 22 15.51 -24.91 6.35
N PRO A 23 15.02 -24.80 7.61
CA PRO A 23 13.61 -25.02 7.88
C PRO A 23 12.82 -23.98 7.09
N SER A 24 11.87 -24.44 6.27
CA SER A 24 10.88 -23.60 5.61
C SER A 24 10.02 -22.95 6.68
N MET A 25 10.46 -21.79 7.16
CA MET A 25 9.66 -20.89 7.98
C MET A 25 8.56 -20.36 7.07
N SER A 26 7.43 -21.05 7.01
CA SER A 26 6.20 -20.45 6.50
C SER A 26 5.79 -19.41 7.52
N VAL A 27 6.30 -18.19 7.35
CA VAL A 27 5.76 -17.01 8.01
C VAL A 27 4.38 -16.83 7.41
N GLU A 28 3.37 -17.26 8.16
CA GLU A 28 2.00 -16.84 7.88
C GLU A 28 1.97 -15.34 8.07
N ALA A 29 2.08 -14.60 6.96
CA ALA A 29 1.98 -13.16 6.96
C ALA A 29 0.56 -12.83 7.42
N GLY A 30 0.41 -12.38 8.67
CA GLY A 30 -0.84 -11.77 9.12
C GLY A 30 -1.26 -10.65 8.16
N PRO A 31 -2.55 -10.29 8.10
CA PRO A 31 -3.00 -9.20 7.24
C PRO A 31 -2.14 -7.98 7.54
N ALA A 32 -1.61 -7.34 6.51
CA ALA A 32 -0.81 -6.14 6.73
C ALA A 32 -1.68 -5.12 7.50
N PRO A 33 -1.08 -4.25 8.32
CA PRO A 33 -1.85 -3.23 9.01
C PRO A 33 -2.39 -2.21 7.99
N ALA A 34 -3.57 -1.66 8.27
CA ALA A 34 -4.10 -0.52 7.51
C ALA A 34 -3.12 0.66 7.61
N GLN A 35 -2.96 1.39 6.51
CA GLN A 35 -2.17 2.61 6.46
C GLN A 35 -3.05 3.77 6.91
N VAL A 36 -2.71 4.40 8.03
CA VAL A 36 -3.49 5.49 8.63
C VAL A 36 -2.63 6.76 8.69
N GLN A 37 -3.18 7.88 8.23
CA GLN A 37 -2.59 9.21 8.31
C GLN A 37 -3.56 10.15 9.03
N THR A 38 -3.04 11.05 9.85
CA THR A 38 -3.84 12.00 10.65
C THR A 38 -3.36 13.42 10.39
N PHE A 39 -4.30 14.34 10.23
CA PHE A 39 -4.05 15.76 9.96
C PHE A 39 -4.94 16.62 10.86
N GLU A 40 -4.73 17.94 10.83
CA GLU A 40 -5.61 18.88 11.50
C GLU A 40 -7.06 18.77 10.99
N VAL A 41 -8.01 19.13 11.86
CA VAL A 41 -9.43 19.15 11.51
C VAL A 41 -9.67 20.16 10.39
N LEU A 42 -10.39 19.75 9.35
CA LEU A 42 -10.68 20.63 8.22
C LEU A 42 -11.94 21.45 8.49
N GLN A 43 -11.94 22.71 8.04
CA GLN A 43 -13.18 23.47 7.92
C GLN A 43 -14.10 22.81 6.87
N PRO A 44 -15.43 23.00 6.97
CA PRO A 44 -16.39 22.42 6.02
C PRO A 44 -16.03 22.68 4.54
N ARG A 45 -15.57 23.89 4.22
CA ARG A 45 -15.15 24.23 2.85
C ARG A 45 -13.93 23.43 2.38
N GLN A 46 -12.93 23.26 3.23
CA GLN A 46 -11.72 22.48 2.92
C GLN A 46 -12.08 21.01 2.72
N PHE A 47 -12.93 20.46 3.58
CA PHE A 47 -13.41 19.09 3.45
C PHE A 47 -14.23 18.88 2.17
N ALA A 48 -15.09 19.84 1.80
CA ALA A 48 -15.85 19.80 0.56
C ALA A 48 -14.95 19.80 -0.69
N ILE A 49 -13.82 20.53 -0.66
CA ILE A 49 -12.80 20.48 -1.72
C ILE A 49 -12.23 19.07 -1.81
N LEU A 50 -11.74 18.50 -0.71
CA LEU A 50 -11.19 17.15 -0.66
C LEU A 50 -12.16 16.10 -1.20
N ARG A 51 -13.44 16.21 -0.80
CA ARG A 51 -14.53 15.36 -1.30
C ARG A 51 -14.78 15.55 -2.80
N SER A 52 -14.71 16.78 -3.32
CA SER A 52 -14.84 17.05 -4.75
C SER A 52 -13.72 16.39 -5.56
N HIS A 53 -12.49 16.38 -5.04
CA HIS A 53 -11.38 15.66 -5.66
C HIS A 53 -11.61 14.14 -5.65
N ALA A 54 -12.10 13.58 -4.54
CA ALA A 54 -12.49 12.17 -4.48
C ALA A 54 -13.59 11.84 -5.50
N GLN A 55 -14.61 12.70 -5.62
CA GLN A 55 -15.69 12.53 -6.59
C GLN A 55 -15.16 12.56 -8.03
N ALA A 56 -14.26 13.49 -8.35
CA ALA A 56 -13.65 13.57 -9.67
C ALA A 56 -12.84 12.31 -10.00
N PHE A 57 -12.04 11.82 -9.04
CA PHE A 57 -11.30 10.56 -9.16
C PHE A 57 -12.22 9.37 -9.45
N VAL A 58 -13.27 9.20 -8.64
CA VAL A 58 -14.22 8.10 -8.80
C VAL A 58 -14.95 8.18 -10.13
N SER A 59 -15.41 9.38 -10.52
CA SER A 59 -16.13 9.58 -11.80
C SER A 59 -15.25 9.24 -12.99
N ALA A 60 -13.95 9.56 -12.94
CA ALA A 60 -13.00 9.20 -14.00
C ALA A 60 -12.73 7.70 -14.10
N LYS A 61 -13.02 6.93 -13.04
CA LYS A 61 -12.70 5.49 -12.92
C LYS A 61 -13.92 4.64 -12.58
N GLU A 62 -15.13 5.13 -12.85
CA GLU A 62 -16.39 4.42 -12.54
C GLU A 62 -16.43 3.04 -13.20
N TYR A 63 -16.02 2.95 -14.47
CA TYR A 63 -15.95 1.67 -15.21
C TYR A 63 -14.91 0.69 -14.65
N ALA A 64 -13.93 1.16 -13.88
CA ALA A 64 -13.00 0.29 -13.16
C ALA A 64 -13.58 -0.26 -11.85
N GLY A 65 -14.80 0.14 -11.48
CA GLY A 65 -15.51 -0.30 -10.28
C GLY A 65 -15.25 0.57 -9.06
N PHE A 66 -14.74 1.80 -9.24
CA PHE A 66 -14.65 2.74 -8.14
C PHE A 66 -16.01 3.37 -7.83
N ALA A 67 -16.30 3.54 -6.55
CA ALA A 67 -17.50 4.22 -6.07
C ALA A 67 -17.18 5.11 -4.86
N LEU A 68 -17.97 6.17 -4.68
CA LEU A 68 -17.87 7.07 -3.53
C LEU A 68 -19.10 6.88 -2.64
N ASP A 69 -18.88 6.43 -1.41
CA ASP A 69 -19.88 6.44 -0.35
C ASP A 69 -19.71 7.71 0.47
N THR A 70 -20.81 8.38 0.79
CA THR A 70 -20.75 9.62 1.57
C THR A 70 -21.89 9.64 2.59
N GLY A 71 -21.65 10.21 3.77
CA GLY A 71 -22.69 10.35 4.78
C GLY A 71 -23.75 11.39 4.42
N GLU A 72 -24.89 11.31 5.12
CA GLU A 72 -25.95 12.34 5.09
C GLU A 72 -25.42 13.71 5.57
N VAL A 73 -24.41 13.69 6.45
CA VAL A 73 -23.66 14.88 6.84
C VAL A 73 -22.51 15.07 5.85
N PRO A 74 -22.57 16.07 4.95
CA PRO A 74 -21.65 16.14 3.81
C PRO A 74 -20.19 16.33 4.20
N ASP A 75 -19.96 16.85 5.41
CA ASP A 75 -18.69 17.40 5.88
C ASP A 75 -17.98 16.52 6.92
N ALA A 76 -18.51 15.34 7.20
CA ALA A 76 -18.02 14.48 8.27
C ALA A 76 -17.15 13.33 7.75
N TRP A 77 -17.54 12.69 6.65
CA TRP A 77 -16.80 11.54 6.12
C TRP A 77 -17.18 11.21 4.68
N PHE A 78 -16.26 10.53 3.99
CA PHE A 78 -16.53 9.82 2.75
C PHE A 78 -15.62 8.60 2.63
N HIS A 79 -16.10 7.55 1.95
CA HIS A 79 -15.31 6.36 1.64
C HIS A 79 -15.23 6.15 0.15
N ILE A 80 -14.08 5.70 -0.32
CA ILE A 80 -13.89 5.20 -1.68
C ILE A 80 -13.90 3.68 -1.61
N ARG A 81 -14.72 3.07 -2.47
CA ARG A 81 -14.76 1.64 -2.68
C ARG A 81 -14.12 1.28 -4.01
N TYR A 82 -13.56 0.09 -4.09
CA TYR A 82 -13.15 -0.56 -5.32
C TYR A 82 -13.85 -1.92 -5.42
N GLN A 83 -14.62 -2.14 -6.48
CA GLN A 83 -15.36 -3.39 -6.72
C GLN A 83 -16.22 -3.81 -5.51
N GLY A 84 -16.83 -2.83 -4.83
CA GLY A 84 -17.64 -3.06 -3.65
C GLY A 84 -16.85 -3.31 -2.35
N GLN A 85 -15.52 -3.32 -2.36
CA GLN A 85 -14.68 -3.41 -1.17
C GLN A 85 -14.16 -2.04 -0.73
N ALA A 86 -13.93 -1.84 0.57
CA ALA A 86 -13.37 -0.58 1.07
C ALA A 86 -11.93 -0.39 0.55
N ALA A 87 -11.65 0.77 -0.04
CA ALA A 87 -10.34 1.09 -0.59
C ALA A 87 -9.69 2.29 0.11
N MET A 88 -10.47 3.29 0.53
CA MET A 88 -10.00 4.37 1.39
C MET A 88 -11.16 4.94 2.19
N ALA A 89 -10.90 5.37 3.42
CA ALA A 89 -11.84 6.10 4.26
C ALA A 89 -11.22 7.44 4.66
N VAL A 90 -12.04 8.49 4.63
CA VAL A 90 -11.66 9.83 5.07
C VAL A 90 -12.71 10.32 6.06
N GLU A 91 -12.28 10.64 7.27
CA GLU A 91 -13.14 11.03 8.38
C GLU A 91 -12.64 12.34 8.98
N ASN A 92 -13.48 13.37 9.03
CA ASN A 92 -13.19 14.66 9.62
C ASN A 92 -13.91 14.77 10.97
N THR A 93 -13.17 14.53 12.04
CA THR A 93 -13.70 14.49 13.40
C THR A 93 -13.23 15.71 14.19
N PRO A 94 -13.83 16.02 15.36
CA PRO A 94 -13.31 17.07 16.23
C PRO A 94 -11.86 16.84 16.69
N ALA A 95 -11.34 15.61 16.61
CA ALA A 95 -9.96 15.28 16.95
C ALA A 95 -8.98 15.49 15.79
N GLY A 96 -9.47 15.71 14.57
CA GLY A 96 -8.67 15.82 13.36
C GLY A 96 -9.26 15.05 12.18
N LEU A 97 -8.61 15.23 11.03
CA LEU A 97 -8.87 14.46 9.82
C LEU A 97 -8.08 13.14 9.86
N VAL A 98 -8.74 12.04 9.57
CA VAL A 98 -8.13 10.71 9.46
C VAL A 98 -8.32 10.19 8.04
N ILE A 99 -7.23 9.79 7.40
CA ILE A 99 -7.24 9.09 6.11
C ILE A 99 -6.73 7.68 6.33
N SER A 100 -7.56 6.68 6.04
CA SER A 100 -7.24 5.26 6.24
C SER A 100 -7.33 4.49 4.93
N VAL A 101 -6.32 3.69 4.63
CA VAL A 101 -6.29 2.76 3.49
C VAL A 101 -6.12 1.33 4.01
N PRO A 102 -7.09 0.43 3.76
CA PRO A 102 -6.95 -0.98 4.14
C PRO A 102 -5.72 -1.63 3.54
N ALA A 103 -5.16 -2.61 4.24
CA ALA A 103 -4.06 -3.40 3.71
C ALA A 103 -4.46 -4.21 2.47
N GLY A 104 -3.49 -4.43 1.57
CA GLY A 104 -3.70 -5.18 0.33
C GLY A 104 -4.38 -4.37 -0.79
N VAL A 105 -4.83 -3.14 -0.51
CA VAL A 105 -5.34 -2.22 -1.54
C VAL A 105 -4.27 -1.89 -2.58
N ASP A 106 -2.99 -1.91 -2.23
CA ASP A 106 -1.87 -1.71 -3.15
C ASP A 106 -1.87 -2.70 -4.32
N LEU A 107 -2.33 -3.93 -4.10
CA LEU A 107 -2.42 -4.96 -5.12
C LEU A 107 -3.71 -4.88 -5.95
N LEU A 108 -4.79 -4.36 -5.35
CA LEU A 108 -6.13 -4.36 -5.95
C LEU A 108 -6.47 -3.04 -6.66
N ALA A 109 -6.11 -1.92 -6.03
CA ALA A 109 -6.48 -0.57 -6.42
C ALA A 109 -5.32 0.42 -6.14
N PRO A 110 -4.16 0.26 -6.80
CA PRO A 110 -2.98 1.09 -6.57
C PRO A 110 -3.24 2.59 -6.80
N ASP A 111 -4.19 2.93 -7.67
CA ASP A 111 -4.62 4.30 -7.96
C ASP A 111 -5.11 5.05 -6.70
N VAL A 112 -5.64 4.34 -5.70
CA VAL A 112 -6.09 4.94 -4.43
C VAL A 112 -4.91 5.43 -3.60
N LEU A 113 -3.76 4.77 -3.70
CA LEU A 113 -2.54 5.23 -3.01
C LEU A 113 -2.04 6.53 -3.62
N TRP A 114 -2.17 6.69 -4.93
CA TRP A 114 -1.86 7.94 -5.60
C TRP A 114 -2.81 9.07 -5.13
N LEU A 115 -4.11 8.81 -5.08
CA LEU A 115 -5.08 9.78 -4.55
C LEU A 115 -4.80 10.17 -3.09
N ARG A 116 -4.47 9.20 -2.23
CA ARG A 116 -4.07 9.45 -0.85
C ARG A 116 -2.84 10.37 -0.79
N ASP A 117 -1.85 10.12 -1.63
CA ASP A 117 -0.63 10.92 -1.66
C ASP A 117 -0.89 12.35 -2.14
N GLU A 118 -1.75 12.54 -3.12
CA GLU A 118 -2.25 13.86 -3.55
C GLU A 118 -2.96 14.59 -2.40
N PHE A 119 -3.82 13.89 -1.65
CA PHE A 119 -4.46 14.46 -0.46
C PHE A 119 -3.44 14.87 0.59
N ARG A 120 -2.48 14.02 0.92
CA ARG A 120 -1.41 14.37 1.86
C ARG A 120 -0.65 15.61 1.41
N ILE A 121 -0.24 15.68 0.14
CA ILE A 121 0.50 16.83 -0.40
C ILE A 121 -0.34 18.10 -0.24
N TRP A 122 -1.62 18.05 -0.64
CA TRP A 122 -2.52 19.18 -0.48
C TRP A 122 -2.65 19.59 0.99
N LEU A 123 -2.88 18.65 1.91
CA LEU A 123 -3.03 18.92 3.35
C LEU A 123 -1.77 19.52 3.99
N GLU A 124 -0.59 19.08 3.55
CA GLU A 124 0.69 19.59 4.07
C GLU A 124 1.08 20.96 3.51
N HIS A 125 0.54 21.35 2.34
CA HIS A 125 1.00 22.55 1.61
C HIS A 125 -0.05 23.65 1.45
N ASP A 126 -1.35 23.33 1.61
CA ASP A 126 -2.46 24.28 1.45
C ASP A 126 -2.80 25.03 2.77
N GLU A 127 -2.01 24.88 3.83
CA GLU A 127 -2.09 25.69 5.07
C GLU A 127 -1.57 27.14 4.92
N ARG A 128 -1.59 27.73 3.71
CA ARG A 128 -1.14 29.11 3.47
C ARG A 128 -2.24 30.04 2.94
#